data_AF-A0A7C7C4R1-F1
#
_entry.id   AF-A0A7C7C4R1-F1
#
_cell.length_a   1.000
_cell.length_b   1.000
_cell.length_c   1.000
_cell.angle_alpha   90.00
_cell.angle_beta   90.00
_cell.angle_gamma   90.00
#
_symmetry.space_group_name_H-M   'P 1'
#
loop_
_entity.id
_entity.type
_entity.pdbx_description
1 polymer ?
#
loop_
_entity_poly.entity_id
_entity_poly.type
_entity_poly.pdbx_seq_one_letter_code
_entity_poly.pdbx_strand_id
1 'polypeptide(L)'
;MTELARYRYFLFILGLFLSCVSVSGQRVKPELSDAEQRVRKTTKWAAILPGSGQVINQKYWKAPIAIGGLVASGYFILDNTNQMNVFLEHWGYETDENPLTTSTLTDSNGNLYSLADLEEGTYFYRRNRDLSYLSFFGVYLLQIIDANVDAHMKFFDASEDLTLRVIPPVLSKSYSQGVWQVGLTMNIGN
;
A
#
# COMPACT_ATOMS: atom_id res chain seq x y z
N MET A 1 0.34 -9.32 -32.05
CA MET A 1 1.11 -8.05 -31.93
C MET A 1 0.71 -7.22 -30.68
N THR A 2 0.19 -7.84 -29.61
CA THR A 2 -0.47 -7.15 -28.48
C THR A 2 0.41 -7.00 -27.23
N GLU A 3 1.39 -7.88 -27.02
CA GLU A 3 2.25 -7.89 -25.82
C GLU A 3 3.22 -6.70 -25.75
N LEU A 4 3.75 -6.26 -26.90
CA LEU A 4 4.66 -5.11 -27.00
C LEU A 4 3.97 -3.77 -26.66
N ALA A 5 2.68 -3.65 -26.95
CA ALA A 5 1.90 -2.45 -26.59
C ALA A 5 1.61 -2.41 -25.07
N ARG A 6 1.33 -3.57 -24.47
CA ARG A 6 1.09 -3.70 -23.02
C ARG A 6 2.32 -3.30 -22.19
N TYR A 7 3.51 -3.75 -22.57
CA TYR A 7 4.75 -3.37 -21.88
C TYR A 7 5.09 -1.88 -22.05
N ARG A 8 4.76 -1.29 -23.20
CA ARG A 8 4.94 0.15 -23.45
C ARG A 8 4.00 1.00 -22.61
N TYR A 9 2.74 0.62 -22.44
CA TYR A 9 1.82 1.32 -21.53
C TYR A 9 2.23 1.16 -20.06
N PHE A 10 2.69 -0.03 -19.67
CA PHE A 10 3.22 -0.28 -18.33
C PHE A 10 4.46 0.59 -18.04
N LEU A 11 5.42 0.67 -18.97
CA LEU A 11 6.59 1.55 -18.87
C LEU A 11 6.22 3.05 -18.94
N PHE A 12 5.18 3.42 -19.67
CA PHE A 12 4.73 4.81 -19.78
C PHE A 12 4.02 5.29 -18.50
N ILE A 13 3.25 4.41 -17.84
CA ILE A 13 2.65 4.69 -16.52
C ILE A 13 3.75 4.74 -15.43
N LEU A 14 4.76 3.87 -15.51
CA LEU A 14 5.95 3.93 -14.65
C LEU A 14 6.77 5.22 -14.88
N GLY A 15 6.83 5.70 -16.13
CA GLY A 15 7.53 6.93 -16.53
C GLY A 15 6.78 8.22 -16.18
N LEU A 16 5.44 8.25 -16.23
CA LEU A 16 4.63 9.39 -15.81
C LEU A 16 4.72 9.65 -14.29
N PHE A 17 5.06 8.64 -13.51
CA PHE A 17 5.38 8.78 -12.08
C PHE A 17 6.75 9.43 -11.82
N LEU A 18 7.65 9.49 -12.82
CA LEU A 18 8.98 10.09 -12.71
C LEU A 18 9.05 11.55 -13.18
N SER A 19 8.03 12.07 -13.86
CA SER A 19 8.07 13.40 -14.50
C SER A 19 7.52 14.56 -13.67
N CYS A 20 7.10 14.37 -12.42
CA CYS A 20 6.69 15.49 -11.57
C CYS A 20 7.90 16.07 -10.82
N VAL A 21 8.71 16.84 -11.54
CA VAL A 21 9.82 17.63 -11.02
C VAL A 21 9.33 19.01 -10.57
N SER A 22 9.64 19.32 -9.31
CA SER A 22 9.90 20.65 -8.72
C SER A 22 8.84 21.75 -8.87
N VAL A 23 7.93 21.81 -7.91
CA VAL A 23 7.42 23.10 -7.43
C VAL A 23 8.23 23.51 -6.20
N SER A 24 9.30 24.28 -6.44
CA SER A 24 10.04 24.96 -5.38
C SER A 24 9.28 26.24 -5.00
N GLY A 25 8.34 26.11 -4.07
CA GLY A 25 7.76 27.25 -3.37
C GLY A 25 8.57 27.55 -2.11
N GLN A 26 9.43 28.58 -2.15
CA GLN A 26 9.98 29.16 -0.93
C GLN A 26 8.82 29.77 -0.12
N ARG A 27 8.36 29.08 0.91
CA ARG A 27 7.57 29.68 1.98
C ARG A 27 8.42 29.73 3.25
N VAL A 28 8.53 30.94 3.79
CA VAL A 28 9.08 31.23 5.12
C VAL A 28 8.48 30.24 6.11
N LYS A 29 9.33 29.42 6.72
CA LYS A 29 8.89 28.36 7.64
C LYS A 29 8.69 28.98 9.03
N PRO A 30 7.52 28.84 9.67
CA PRO A 30 7.48 28.89 11.12
C PRO A 30 8.39 27.76 11.65
N GLU A 31 9.12 27.99 12.75
CA GLU A 31 9.92 26.95 13.42
C GLU A 31 9.01 25.84 13.91
N LEU A 32 8.75 24.85 13.05
CA LEU A 32 8.14 23.57 13.43
C LEU A 32 9.22 22.74 14.13
N SER A 33 8.83 22.04 15.19
CA SER A 33 9.68 21.06 15.86
C SER A 33 10.20 20.03 14.83
N ASP A 34 11.45 19.55 15.00
CA ASP A 34 12.08 18.56 14.12
C ASP A 34 11.20 17.33 13.89
N ALA A 35 10.35 17.01 14.87
CA ALA A 35 9.33 15.98 14.80
C ALA A 35 8.28 16.24 13.71
N GLU A 36 7.64 17.41 13.76
CA GLU A 36 6.60 17.79 12.80
C GLU A 36 7.17 17.95 11.38
N GLN A 37 8.42 18.41 11.27
CA GLN A 37 9.11 18.51 9.97
C GLN A 37 9.33 17.14 9.34
N ARG A 38 9.71 16.13 10.13
CA ARG A 38 9.87 14.74 9.65
C ARG A 38 8.53 14.12 9.26
N VAL A 39 7.49 14.23 10.09
CA VAL A 39 6.14 13.74 9.75
C VAL A 39 5.69 14.32 8.41
N ARG A 40 5.76 15.65 8.27
CA ARG A 40 5.35 16.33 7.04
C ARG A 40 6.17 15.88 5.83
N LYS A 41 7.48 15.63 5.99
CA LYS A 41 8.34 15.12 4.90
C LYS A 41 7.95 13.69 4.53
N THR A 42 7.83 12.79 5.50
CA THR A 42 7.48 11.38 5.28
C THR A 42 6.13 11.24 4.59
N THR A 43 5.11 11.96 5.06
CA THR A 43 3.75 11.91 4.50
C THR A 43 3.69 12.50 3.10
N LYS A 44 4.40 13.61 2.84
CA LYS A 44 4.52 14.16 1.47
C LYS A 44 5.16 13.18 0.50
N TRP A 45 6.26 12.54 0.89
CA TRP A 45 6.91 11.57 0.04
C TRP A 45 6.04 10.33 -0.16
N ALA A 46 5.45 9.77 0.90
CA ALA A 46 4.56 8.61 0.82
C ALA A 46 3.33 8.86 -0.08
N ALA A 47 2.85 10.10 -0.13
CA ALA A 47 1.76 10.52 -1.02
C ALA A 47 2.19 10.75 -2.48
N ILE A 48 3.49 10.81 -2.78
CA ILE A 48 4.02 10.97 -4.14
C ILE A 48 4.44 9.61 -4.68
N LEU A 49 5.17 8.84 -3.88
CA LEU A 49 5.69 7.53 -4.27
C LEU A 49 5.20 6.47 -3.28
N PRO A 50 4.39 5.52 -3.74
CA PRO A 50 3.96 4.44 -2.88
C PRO A 50 5.19 3.66 -2.36
N GLY A 51 5.42 3.71 -1.05
CA GLY A 51 6.48 2.97 -0.36
C GLY A 51 7.65 3.83 0.10
N SER A 52 7.76 5.09 -0.34
CA SER A 52 8.86 5.97 0.10
C SER A 52 8.79 6.33 1.58
N GLY A 53 7.58 6.34 2.17
CA GLY A 53 7.40 6.51 3.62
C GLY A 53 8.08 5.40 4.43
N GLN A 54 8.15 4.19 3.87
CA GLN A 54 8.75 3.03 4.53
C GLN A 54 10.28 3.05 4.46
N VAL A 55 10.86 3.60 3.39
CA VAL A 55 12.30 3.89 3.28
C VAL A 55 12.72 4.93 4.32
N ILE A 56 11.94 6.01 4.44
CA ILE A 56 12.18 7.06 5.46
C ILE A 56 11.98 6.50 6.87
N ASN A 57 11.06 5.56 7.04
CA ASN A 57 10.82 4.88 8.31
C ASN A 57 11.74 3.69 8.59
N GLN A 58 12.68 3.34 7.69
CA GLN A 58 13.56 2.16 7.73
C GLN A 58 12.83 0.80 7.83
N LYS A 59 11.54 0.74 7.48
CA LYS A 59 10.72 -0.49 7.54
C LYS A 59 10.50 -1.08 6.14
N TYR A 60 11.59 -1.52 5.51
CA TYR A 60 11.60 -1.98 4.10
C TYR A 60 10.74 -3.21 3.80
N TRP A 61 10.47 -4.06 4.80
CA TRP A 61 9.72 -5.30 4.61
C TRP A 61 8.24 -5.07 4.25
N LYS A 62 7.67 -3.90 4.61
CA LYS A 62 6.29 -3.53 4.27
C LYS A 62 6.15 -3.11 2.79
N ALA A 63 7.25 -2.90 2.07
CA ALA A 63 7.22 -2.25 0.75
C ALA A 63 6.76 -3.22 -0.34
N PRO A 64 7.25 -4.47 -0.36
CA PRO A 64 6.73 -5.50 -1.27
C PRO A 64 5.23 -5.72 -1.10
N ILE A 65 4.68 -5.61 0.12
CA ILE A 65 3.24 -5.82 0.37
C ILE A 65 2.41 -4.71 -0.28
N ALA A 66 2.80 -3.45 -0.06
CA ALA A 66 2.04 -2.33 -0.59
C ALA A 66 2.17 -2.22 -2.12
N ILE A 67 3.37 -2.43 -2.67
CA ILE A 67 3.58 -2.51 -4.12
C ILE A 67 2.82 -3.70 -4.71
N GLY A 68 2.89 -4.86 -4.05
CA GLY A 68 2.18 -6.08 -4.46
C GLY A 68 0.67 -5.87 -4.51
N GLY A 69 0.11 -5.20 -3.50
CA GLY A 69 -1.30 -4.80 -3.49
C GLY A 69 -1.66 -3.90 -4.67
N LEU A 70 -0.91 -2.82 -4.90
CA LEU A 70 -1.17 -1.91 -6.03
C LEU A 70 -1.04 -2.59 -7.40
N VAL A 71 -0.01 -3.42 -7.58
CA VAL A 71 0.20 -4.17 -8.82
C VAL A 71 -0.92 -5.18 -9.04
N ALA A 72 -1.32 -5.92 -8.01
CA ALA A 72 -2.41 -6.88 -8.11
C ALA A 72 -3.74 -6.18 -8.45
N SER A 73 -4.11 -5.11 -7.72
CA SER A 73 -5.32 -4.33 -8.02
C SER A 73 -5.27 -3.72 -9.43
N GLY A 74 -4.11 -3.22 -9.85
CA GLY A 74 -3.89 -2.70 -11.20
C GLY A 74 -4.08 -3.76 -12.29
N TYR A 75 -3.55 -4.97 -12.07
CA TYR A 75 -3.77 -6.10 -12.96
C TYR A 75 -5.26 -6.42 -13.11
N PHE A 76 -5.99 -6.53 -11.99
CA PHE A 76 -7.42 -6.81 -12.03
C PHE A 76 -8.25 -5.69 -12.66
N ILE A 77 -7.86 -4.41 -12.53
CA ILE A 77 -8.50 -3.31 -13.27
C ILE A 77 -8.42 -3.58 -14.78
N LEU A 78 -7.22 -3.89 -15.28
CA LEU A 78 -6.98 -4.11 -16.71
C LEU A 78 -7.71 -5.35 -17.23
N ASP A 79 -7.60 -6.45 -16.50
CA ASP A 79 -8.22 -7.72 -16.87
C ASP A 79 -9.75 -7.59 -16.93
N ASN A 80 -10.37 -7.09 -15.85
CA ASN A 80 -11.82 -6.89 -15.81
C ASN A 80 -12.30 -5.86 -16.86
N THR A 81 -11.50 -4.84 -17.17
CA THR A 81 -11.86 -3.88 -18.24
C THR A 81 -11.85 -4.55 -19.61
N ASN A 82 -10.84 -5.36 -19.91
CA ASN A 82 -10.75 -6.07 -21.18
C ASN A 82 -11.91 -7.06 -21.33
N GLN A 83 -12.16 -7.87 -20.30
CA GLN A 83 -13.25 -8.84 -20.32
C GLN A 83 -14.62 -8.15 -20.45
N MET A 84 -14.84 -7.05 -19.72
CA MET A 84 -16.06 -6.24 -19.87
C MET A 84 -16.23 -5.75 -21.31
N ASN A 85 -15.18 -5.26 -21.97
CA ASN A 85 -15.26 -4.77 -23.34
C ASN A 85 -15.56 -5.89 -24.33
N VAL A 86 -14.96 -7.08 -24.15
CA VAL A 86 -15.26 -8.26 -24.98
C VAL A 86 -16.75 -8.62 -24.85
N PHE A 87 -17.25 -8.76 -23.62
CA PHE A 87 -18.66 -9.08 -23.40
C PHE A 87 -19.61 -8.01 -23.96
N LEU A 88 -19.28 -6.72 -23.80
CA LEU A 88 -20.05 -5.60 -24.37
C LEU A 88 -20.09 -5.61 -25.90
N GLU A 89 -18.95 -5.89 -26.54
CA GLU A 89 -18.83 -5.94 -28.00
C GLU A 89 -19.71 -7.07 -28.56
N HIS A 90 -19.60 -8.26 -27.98
CA HIS A 90 -20.39 -9.42 -28.39
C HIS A 90 -21.89 -9.26 -28.08
N TRP A 91 -22.24 -8.62 -26.96
CA TRP A 91 -23.63 -8.25 -26.67
C TRP A 91 -24.18 -7.27 -27.71
N GLY A 92 -23.36 -6.31 -28.15
CA GLY A 92 -23.69 -5.40 -29.24
C GLY A 92 -23.95 -6.12 -30.56
N TYR A 93 -23.13 -7.12 -30.93
CA TYR A 93 -23.33 -7.89 -32.15
C TYR A 93 -24.65 -8.65 -32.20
N GLU A 94 -25.11 -9.18 -31.07
CA GLU A 94 -26.40 -9.90 -30.98
C GLU A 94 -27.62 -8.96 -30.92
N THR A 95 -27.41 -7.68 -30.60
CA THR A 95 -28.48 -6.68 -30.47
C THR A 95 -28.61 -5.78 -31.71
N ASP A 96 -27.59 -5.76 -32.59
CA ASP A 96 -27.58 -4.97 -33.82
C ASP A 96 -28.48 -5.59 -34.91
N GLU A 97 -29.01 -4.76 -35.81
CA GLU A 97 -29.82 -5.16 -36.96
C GLU A 97 -28.98 -5.66 -38.15
N ASN A 98 -27.64 -5.64 -38.02
CA ASN A 98 -26.72 -6.01 -39.08
C ASN A 98 -26.50 -7.54 -39.17
N PRO A 99 -26.89 -8.20 -40.28
CA PRO A 99 -26.78 -9.65 -40.43
C PRO A 99 -25.34 -10.17 -40.62
N LEU A 100 -24.34 -9.28 -40.71
CA LEU A 100 -22.92 -9.65 -40.88
C LEU A 100 -22.14 -9.68 -39.56
N THR A 101 -22.73 -9.17 -38.47
CA THR A 101 -22.16 -9.22 -37.13
C THR A 101 -22.77 -10.38 -36.37
N THR A 102 -21.94 -11.31 -35.90
CA THR A 102 -22.41 -12.46 -35.10
C THR A 102 -21.43 -12.69 -33.97
N SER A 103 -21.92 -13.00 -32.78
CA SER A 103 -21.05 -13.32 -31.65
C SER A 103 -20.30 -14.63 -31.91
N THR A 104 -18.99 -14.58 -31.66
CA THR A 104 -18.12 -15.78 -31.65
C THR A 104 -17.67 -16.14 -30.23
N LEU A 105 -18.19 -15.44 -29.21
CA LEU A 105 -17.80 -15.67 -27.83
C LEU A 105 -18.42 -16.97 -27.32
N THR A 106 -17.56 -17.82 -26.79
CA THR A 106 -17.91 -19.21 -26.47
C THR A 106 -17.51 -19.52 -25.02
N ASP A 107 -18.32 -20.33 -24.34
CA ASP A 107 -18.03 -20.82 -22.99
C ASP A 107 -16.87 -21.84 -22.98
N SER A 108 -16.51 -22.30 -21.79
CA SER A 108 -15.46 -23.32 -21.62
C SER A 108 -15.77 -24.67 -22.28
N ASN A 109 -17.04 -24.93 -22.62
CA ASN A 109 -17.52 -26.17 -23.22
C ASN A 109 -17.67 -26.09 -24.75
N GLY A 110 -17.43 -24.92 -25.37
CA GLY A 110 -17.62 -24.74 -26.79
C GLY A 110 -19.02 -24.25 -27.20
N ASN A 111 -19.88 -23.89 -26.24
CA ASN A 111 -21.22 -23.35 -26.52
C ASN A 111 -21.19 -21.82 -26.64
N LEU A 112 -21.92 -21.28 -27.62
CA LEU A 112 -22.09 -19.83 -27.75
C LEU A 112 -22.82 -19.26 -26.54
N TYR A 113 -22.35 -18.11 -26.04
CA TYR A 113 -23.04 -17.40 -24.97
C TYR A 113 -24.40 -16.89 -25.45
N SER A 114 -25.43 -17.07 -24.63
CA SER A 114 -26.74 -16.47 -24.90
C SER A 114 -26.69 -14.96 -24.67
N LEU A 115 -27.69 -14.23 -25.19
CA LEU A 115 -27.81 -12.78 -24.98
C LEU A 115 -27.81 -12.42 -23.47
N ALA A 116 -28.49 -13.23 -22.66
CA ALA A 116 -28.54 -13.04 -21.21
C ALA A 116 -27.16 -13.26 -20.54
N ASP A 117 -26.40 -14.26 -20.99
CA ASP A 117 -25.06 -14.52 -20.46
C ASP A 117 -24.07 -13.39 -20.82
N LEU A 118 -24.21 -12.82 -22.03
CA LEU A 118 -23.39 -11.69 -22.48
C LEU A 118 -23.67 -10.42 -21.66
N GLU A 119 -24.95 -10.17 -21.36
CA GLU A 119 -25.38 -9.08 -20.48
C GLU A 119 -24.89 -9.30 -19.04
N GLU A 120 -25.12 -10.47 -18.46
CA GLU A 120 -24.68 -10.80 -17.11
C GLU A 120 -23.16 -10.70 -16.98
N GLY A 121 -22.41 -11.26 -17.93
CA GLY A 121 -20.95 -11.19 -17.96
C GLY A 121 -20.44 -9.75 -18.01
N THR A 122 -21.08 -8.89 -18.82
CA THR A 122 -20.78 -7.45 -18.84
C THR A 122 -20.93 -6.82 -17.45
N TYR A 123 -22.06 -7.03 -16.78
CA TYR A 123 -22.30 -6.47 -15.45
C TYR A 123 -21.34 -7.04 -14.40
N PHE A 124 -21.02 -8.33 -14.50
CA PHE A 124 -20.08 -9.01 -13.61
C PHE A 124 -18.69 -8.38 -13.69
N TYR A 125 -18.11 -8.25 -14.90
CA TYR A 125 -16.78 -7.67 -15.08
C TYR A 125 -16.76 -6.17 -14.77
N ARG A 126 -17.84 -5.44 -15.06
CA ARG A 126 -17.98 -4.04 -14.65
C ARG A 126 -17.90 -3.89 -13.13
N ARG A 127 -18.67 -4.69 -12.37
CA ARG A 127 -18.64 -4.66 -10.90
C ARG A 127 -17.26 -5.00 -10.35
N ASN A 128 -16.60 -6.01 -10.91
CA ASN A 128 -15.27 -6.42 -10.45
C ASN A 128 -14.19 -5.38 -10.78
N ARG A 129 -14.27 -4.72 -11.94
CA ARG A 129 -13.41 -3.58 -12.28
C ARG A 129 -13.58 -2.45 -11.26
N ASP A 130 -14.82 -2.11 -10.93
CA ASP A 130 -15.13 -1.05 -9.96
C ASP A 130 -14.62 -1.42 -8.55
N LEU A 131 -14.74 -2.70 -8.15
CA LEU A 131 -14.13 -3.23 -6.92
C LEU A 131 -12.59 -3.20 -6.97
N SER A 132 -12.00 -3.45 -8.13
CA SER A 132 -10.55 -3.39 -8.32
C SER A 132 -10.02 -1.97 -8.22
N TYR A 133 -10.76 -0.97 -8.74
CA TYR A 133 -10.47 0.44 -8.48
C TYR A 133 -10.54 0.78 -7.00
N LEU A 134 -11.60 0.33 -6.30
CA LEU A 134 -11.74 0.55 -4.87
C LEU A 134 -10.57 -0.08 -4.09
N SER A 135 -10.16 -1.29 -4.45
CA SER A 135 -8.99 -1.97 -3.88
C SER A 135 -7.70 -1.18 -4.13
N PHE A 136 -7.48 -0.71 -5.36
CA PHE A 136 -6.29 0.07 -5.72
C PHE A 136 -6.18 1.35 -4.88
N PHE A 137 -7.26 2.14 -4.82
CA PHE A 137 -7.29 3.35 -4.00
C PHE A 137 -7.24 3.06 -2.51
N GLY A 138 -7.84 1.95 -2.07
CA GLY A 138 -7.78 1.49 -0.68
C GLY A 138 -6.36 1.17 -0.24
N VAL A 139 -5.63 0.38 -1.02
CA VAL A 139 -4.22 0.04 -0.76
C VAL A 139 -3.35 1.31 -0.77
N TYR A 140 -3.57 2.20 -1.75
CA TYR A 140 -2.85 3.46 -1.86
C TYR A 140 -3.03 4.33 -0.61
N LEU A 141 -4.28 4.51 -0.16
CA LEU A 141 -4.59 5.31 1.02
C LEU A 141 -4.06 4.68 2.30
N LEU A 142 -4.22 3.37 2.46
CA LEU A 142 -3.71 2.62 3.62
C LEU A 142 -2.20 2.80 3.77
N GLN A 143 -1.46 2.81 2.66
CA GLN A 143 -0.02 2.99 2.69
C GLN A 143 0.39 4.40 3.18
N ILE A 144 -0.35 5.44 2.78
CA ILE A 144 -0.12 6.81 3.25
C ILE A 144 -0.41 6.91 4.75
N ILE A 145 -1.52 6.32 5.20
CA ILE A 145 -1.90 6.30 6.62
C ILE A 145 -0.85 5.55 7.45
N ASP A 146 -0.42 4.36 7.03
CA ASP A 146 0.61 3.56 7.72
C ASP A 146 1.92 4.36 7.85
N ALA A 147 2.36 5.03 6.78
CA ALA A 147 3.56 5.88 6.83
C ALA A 147 3.40 7.08 7.77
N ASN A 148 2.22 7.70 7.83
CA ASN A 148 1.94 8.84 8.69
C ASN A 148 1.90 8.43 10.17
N VAL A 149 1.24 7.31 10.49
CA VAL A 149 1.19 6.77 11.87
C VAL A 149 2.59 6.35 12.33
N ASP A 150 3.34 5.62 11.50
CA ASP A 150 4.72 5.23 11.83
C ASP A 150 5.61 6.46 12.06
N ALA A 151 5.39 7.56 11.34
CA ALA A 151 6.13 8.81 11.55
C ALA A 151 5.76 9.48 12.88
N HIS A 152 4.47 9.50 13.26
CA HIS A 152 4.03 10.07 14.54
C HIS A 152 4.53 9.26 15.75
N MET A 153 4.60 7.93 15.65
CA MET A 153 5.05 7.09 16.77
C MET A 153 6.56 7.13 17.03
N LYS A 154 7.39 7.62 16.09
CA LYS A 154 8.85 7.76 16.31
C LYS A 154 9.24 8.82 17.33
N PHE A 155 8.31 9.71 17.70
CA PHE A 155 8.53 10.78 18.67
C PHE A 155 7.86 10.52 20.01
N PHE A 156 7.17 9.38 20.15
CA PHE A 156 6.75 8.91 21.46
C PHE A 156 8.02 8.45 22.18
N ASP A 157 8.27 9.04 23.34
CA ASP A 157 9.52 8.83 24.07
C ASP A 157 9.62 7.38 24.54
N ALA A 158 10.41 6.60 23.81
CA ALA A 158 10.92 5.32 24.24
C ALA A 158 12.40 5.47 24.60
N SER A 159 12.79 6.57 25.25
CA SER A 159 14.07 6.62 25.95
C SER A 159 14.04 5.57 27.06
N GLU A 160 14.45 4.35 26.74
CA GLU A 160 14.78 3.33 27.72
C GLU A 160 16.05 3.77 28.45
N ASP A 161 15.94 4.73 29.36
CA ASP A 161 16.88 4.82 30.49
C ASP A 161 16.51 3.81 31.58
N LEU A 162 15.95 2.66 31.17
CA LEU A 162 15.64 1.53 32.02
C LEU A 162 16.93 0.76 32.31
N THR A 163 17.80 1.38 33.10
CA THR A 163 19.02 0.77 33.59
C THR A 163 18.66 -0.19 34.74
N LEU A 164 18.54 -1.49 34.43
CA LEU A 164 18.47 -2.54 35.44
C LEU A 164 19.83 -2.68 36.12
N ARG A 165 19.99 -2.04 37.27
CA ARG A 165 21.21 -2.13 38.08
C ARG A 165 21.03 -3.19 39.15
N VAL A 166 21.63 -4.36 38.93
CA VAL A 166 21.76 -5.39 39.96
C VAL A 166 22.89 -5.00 40.90
N ILE A 167 22.56 -4.66 42.14
CA ILE A 167 23.55 -4.31 43.15
C ILE A 167 23.95 -5.61 43.86
N PRO A 168 25.21 -6.07 43.74
CA PRO A 168 25.64 -7.27 44.44
C PRO A 168 25.64 -7.03 45.96
N PRO A 169 25.30 -8.05 46.77
CA PRO A 169 25.26 -7.92 48.22
C PRO A 169 26.66 -7.62 48.75
N VAL A 170 26.78 -6.56 49.54
CA VAL A 170 27.99 -6.29 50.32
C VAL A 170 28.10 -7.35 51.42
N LEU A 171 29.05 -8.26 51.27
CA LEU A 171 29.39 -9.23 52.32
C LEU A 171 30.01 -8.48 53.50
N SER A 172 29.22 -8.26 54.55
CA SER A 172 29.77 -7.77 55.81
C SER A 172 30.62 -8.89 56.43
N LYS A 173 31.86 -8.58 56.78
CA LYS A 173 32.83 -9.53 57.34
C LYS A 173 32.54 -9.86 58.82
N SER A 174 31.29 -9.78 59.25
CA SER A 174 30.88 -9.98 60.64
C SER A 174 30.03 -11.23 60.76
N TYR A 175 30.61 -12.21 61.42
CA TYR A 175 30.13 -13.57 61.57
C TYR A 175 28.95 -13.63 62.58
N SER A 176 27.79 -13.10 62.22
CA SER A 176 26.54 -13.40 62.94
C SER A 176 25.31 -12.89 62.17
N GLN A 177 24.59 -13.83 61.55
CA GLN A 177 23.14 -13.72 61.26
C GLN A 177 22.67 -12.49 60.43
N GLY A 178 23.40 -12.12 59.38
CA GLY A 178 22.91 -11.15 58.39
C GLY A 178 22.07 -11.81 57.30
N VAL A 179 20.81 -11.41 57.14
CA VAL A 179 19.92 -11.87 56.06
C VAL A 179 20.53 -11.49 54.71
N TRP A 180 20.65 -12.45 53.79
CA TRP A 180 21.05 -12.17 52.40
C TRP A 180 19.98 -11.31 51.74
N GLN A 181 20.30 -10.04 51.44
CA GLN A 181 19.40 -9.12 50.76
C GLN A 181 19.88 -8.88 49.34
N VAL A 182 19.03 -9.22 48.36
CA VAL A 182 19.21 -8.85 46.96
C VAL A 182 18.17 -7.78 46.65
N GLY A 183 18.64 -6.59 46.25
CA GLY A 183 17.78 -5.47 45.89
C GLY A 183 17.77 -5.25 44.39
N LEU A 184 16.58 -5.11 43.81
CA LEU A 184 16.39 -4.56 42.46
C LEU A 184 15.97 -3.10 42.61
N THR A 185 16.66 -2.19 41.93
CA THR A 185 16.27 -0.77 41.86
C THR A 185 15.98 -0.43 40.41
N MET A 186 14.86 0.27 40.20
CA MET A 186 14.41 0.77 38.90
C MET A 186 14.33 2.29 39.00
N ASN A 187 15.07 2.99 38.14
CA ASN A 187 14.94 4.42 37.99
C ASN A 187 13.99 4.71 36.82
N ILE A 188 13.04 5.62 37.03
CA ILE A 188 12.11 6.07 36.00
C ILE A 188 12.41 7.55 35.80
N GLY A 189 13.19 7.87 34.76
CA GLY A 189 13.39 9.24 34.30
C GLY A 189 12.07 9.79 33.77
N ASN A 190 11.76 11.03 34.14
CA ASN A 190 10.54 11.74 33.75
C ASN A 190 10.84 12.80 32.70
#